data_AF-A0A166JJL6-F1
#
_entry.id   AF-A0A166JJL6-F1
#
_cell.length_a   1.000
_cell.length_b   1.000
_cell.length_c   1.000
_cell.angle_alpha   90.00
_cell.angle_beta   90.00
_cell.angle_gamma   90.00
#
_symmetry.space_group_name_H-M   'P 1'
#
loop_
_entity.id
_entity.type
_entity.pdbx_description
1 polymer ?
#
loop_
_entity_poly.entity_id
_entity_poly.type
_entity_poly.pdbx_seq_one_letter_code
_entity_poly.pdbx_strand_id
1 'polypeptide(L)'
;MDATEPTNQYNPGRIIYELSNLPYRTEPEYWRTITELSQATTKGRRAAIVTQTGVSRMPLCAAGRAFLHPTYFPVDPFHLFYENCMTFLWDLWTLNSKPDEIFHIKPDTAATLGQLIANATTTLPPSFCGPIRDPHLKRNSQYKIYEWMALLHWYLIPLGIELQFDKVVLDNFAHFVEGVESAMTIAARSEDEINKIFSLFADFIDSFEKIYVGEDPKKISRCRLCIFQLIHVPQHIYWNGSIRVGSQATCERAIGEVGHKIRSKKEPFANLANIIYEKELMKILLLRVPALRDALTAPAIRPKRFLTKMRILKREQRQGTDFNLHFNALRRFVQDEDDAADAVEMDSLVRWGKLNLTGESGNAKLNSRLSELRNDPPPARSSRYFEASVGGITCFGEALAFYTRLREDGSMDEFVVYCPLLELRMQYRRWQGKWPQGRAIEVARVSSILAIVGILTGPRLKDVYILRKHPGLNLLSDVECGLTSDEVDQEVLNDMATDI
;
A
#
# COMPACT_ATOMS: atom_id res chain seq x y z
N MET A 1 13.48 27.22 -5.74
CA MET A 1 13.39 28.53 -5.05
C MET A 1 14.75 28.84 -4.44
N ASP A 2 15.13 30.11 -4.52
CA ASP A 2 16.28 30.69 -3.84
C ASP A 2 16.29 30.25 -2.38
N ALA A 3 17.35 29.55 -1.98
CA ALA A 3 17.69 29.54 -0.56
C ALA A 3 17.82 31.00 -0.16
N THR A 4 16.94 31.46 0.73
CA THR A 4 17.03 32.77 1.35
C THR A 4 18.48 33.00 1.77
N GLU A 5 18.98 34.25 1.63
CA GLU A 5 20.40 34.57 1.84
C GLU A 5 20.94 33.79 3.06
N PRO A 6 21.97 32.95 2.87
CA PRO A 6 22.44 32.09 3.94
C PRO A 6 22.77 32.97 5.13
N THR A 7 22.14 32.69 6.27
CA THR A 7 22.53 33.37 7.50
C THR A 7 24.04 33.18 7.67
N ASN A 8 24.80 34.28 7.64
CA ASN A 8 26.26 34.26 7.77
C ASN A 8 26.73 33.58 9.08
N GLN A 9 25.79 33.26 9.98
CA GLN A 9 26.02 32.62 11.26
C GLN A 9 26.36 31.13 11.17
N TYR A 10 25.72 30.33 10.31
CA TYR A 10 25.81 28.85 10.39
C TYR A 10 26.47 28.18 9.19
N ASN A 11 26.52 28.81 8.02
CA ASN A 11 27.27 28.30 6.86
C ASN A 11 27.64 29.43 5.87
N PRO A 12 28.52 30.36 6.27
CA PRO A 12 28.88 31.52 5.45
C PRO A 12 29.52 31.08 4.14
N GLY A 13 29.08 31.67 3.01
CA GLY A 13 29.61 31.37 1.68
C GLY A 13 29.13 30.04 1.08
N ARG A 14 28.11 29.39 1.66
CA ARG A 14 27.51 28.19 1.07
C ARG A 14 26.86 28.53 -0.28
N ILE A 15 27.13 27.69 -1.27
CA ILE A 15 26.45 27.73 -2.58
C ILE A 15 24.96 27.45 -2.37
N ILE A 16 24.12 28.32 -2.93
CA ILE A 16 22.68 28.15 -3.00
C ILE A 16 22.39 27.16 -4.13
N TYR A 17 21.66 26.10 -3.80
CA TYR A 17 21.26 25.11 -4.79
C TYR A 17 19.76 25.22 -5.06
N GLU A 18 19.39 25.15 -6.33
CA GLU A 18 18.01 24.92 -6.72
C GLU A 18 17.71 23.42 -6.63
N LEU A 19 16.65 23.03 -5.93
CA LEU A 19 16.26 21.62 -5.81
C LEU A 19 16.04 20.95 -7.17
N SER A 20 15.54 21.70 -8.16
CA SER A 20 15.32 21.26 -9.55
C SER A 20 16.60 21.05 -10.34
N ASN A 21 17.73 21.53 -9.85
CA ASN A 21 19.01 21.48 -10.54
C ASN A 21 20.15 21.14 -9.56
N LEU A 22 19.93 20.09 -8.76
CA LEU A 22 20.96 19.59 -7.85
C LEU A 22 22.13 18.99 -8.65
N PRO A 23 23.38 19.34 -8.30
CA PRO A 23 24.54 18.74 -8.95
C PRO A 23 24.64 17.26 -8.60
N TYR A 24 24.58 16.40 -9.62
CA TYR A 24 24.82 14.97 -9.45
C TYR A 24 26.30 14.65 -9.56
N ARG A 25 26.76 13.71 -8.72
CA ARG A 25 28.12 13.18 -8.82
C ARG A 25 28.26 12.40 -10.12
N THR A 26 29.23 12.78 -10.94
CA THR A 26 29.56 12.07 -12.17
C THR A 26 30.49 10.89 -11.91
N GLU A 27 30.52 9.93 -12.83
CA GLU A 27 31.45 8.79 -12.75
C GLU A 27 32.93 9.23 -12.71
N PRO A 28 33.41 10.17 -13.57
CA PRO A 28 34.79 10.65 -13.49
C PRO A 28 35.15 11.29 -12.14
N GLU A 29 34.24 12.06 -11.55
CA GLU A 29 34.44 12.65 -10.22
C GLU A 29 34.51 11.57 -9.13
N TYR A 30 33.62 10.58 -9.19
CA TYR A 30 33.63 9.47 -8.26
C TYR A 30 34.97 8.71 -8.28
N TRP A 31 35.46 8.34 -9.47
CA TRP A 31 36.73 7.61 -9.59
C TRP A 31 37.95 8.45 -9.22
N ARG A 32 37.91 9.76 -9.46
CA ARG A 32 38.92 10.69 -8.95
C ARG A 32 38.95 10.65 -7.42
N THR A 33 37.80 10.73 -6.76
CA THR A 33 37.70 10.61 -5.31
C THR A 33 38.22 9.27 -4.79
N ILE A 34 37.91 8.15 -5.45
CA ILE A 34 38.46 6.82 -5.09
C ILE A 34 39.98 6.82 -5.19
N THR A 35 40.53 7.41 -6.25
CA THR A 35 41.98 7.53 -6.44
C THR A 35 42.61 8.35 -5.32
N GLU A 36 42.03 9.51 -4.98
CA GLU A 36 42.49 10.33 -3.86
C GLU A 36 42.44 9.59 -2.52
N LEU A 37 41.38 8.82 -2.26
CA LEU A 37 41.26 7.99 -1.05
C LEU A 37 42.31 6.88 -0.99
N SER A 38 42.72 6.32 -2.14
CA SER A 38 43.77 5.30 -2.22
C SER A 38 45.16 5.88 -1.97
N GLN A 39 45.38 7.15 -2.35
CA GLN A 39 46.63 7.88 -2.18
C GLN A 39 46.75 8.57 -0.82
N ALA A 40 45.66 8.69 -0.06
CA ALA A 40 45.65 9.31 1.26
C ALA A 40 46.41 8.45 2.29
N THR A 41 47.63 8.84 2.62
CA THR A 41 48.51 8.13 3.56
C THR A 41 48.21 8.37 5.05
N THR A 42 47.40 9.39 5.37
CA THR A 42 47.05 9.73 6.76
C THR A 42 45.55 9.62 7.01
N LYS A 43 45.18 9.26 8.25
CA LYS A 43 43.78 9.22 8.69
C LYS A 43 43.10 10.59 8.53
N GLY A 44 43.82 11.69 8.80
CA GLY A 44 43.31 13.05 8.66
C GLY A 44 42.99 13.43 7.22
N ARG A 45 43.88 13.12 6.26
CA ARG A 45 43.61 13.38 4.84
C ARG A 45 42.44 12.55 4.34
N ARG A 46 42.38 11.27 4.74
CA ARG A 46 41.25 10.40 4.40
C ARG A 46 39.95 10.98 4.93
N ALA A 47 39.88 11.35 6.20
CA ALA A 47 38.70 11.95 6.81
C ALA A 47 38.27 13.24 6.09
N ALA A 48 39.22 14.12 5.72
CA ALA A 48 38.91 15.34 4.97
C ALA A 48 38.26 15.04 3.60
N ILE A 49 38.78 14.05 2.86
CA ILE A 49 38.19 13.63 1.57
C ILE A 49 36.79 13.06 1.80
N VAL A 50 36.59 12.19 2.79
CA VAL A 50 35.26 11.63 3.10
C VAL A 50 34.28 12.74 3.46
N THR A 51 34.68 13.70 4.30
CA THR A 51 33.82 14.83 4.69
C THR A 51 33.44 15.70 3.49
N GLN A 52 34.39 15.99 2.59
CA GLN A 52 34.14 16.85 1.43
C GLN A 52 33.30 16.16 0.35
N THR A 53 33.49 14.85 0.16
CA THR A 53 32.92 14.13 -0.98
C THR A 53 31.77 13.21 -0.62
N GLY A 54 31.62 12.83 0.65
CA GLY A 54 30.70 11.79 1.11
C GLY A 54 31.09 10.36 0.74
N VAL A 55 32.21 10.15 0.02
CA VAL A 55 32.66 8.82 -0.40
C VAL A 55 33.66 8.28 0.62
N SER A 56 33.37 7.14 1.23
CA SER A 56 34.21 6.55 2.28
C SER A 56 35.20 5.49 1.78
N ARG A 57 34.85 4.77 0.72
CA ARG A 57 35.62 3.69 0.12
C ARG A 57 35.05 3.25 -1.23
N MET A 58 35.85 2.49 -1.98
CA MET A 58 35.40 1.74 -3.15
C MET A 58 34.56 0.54 -2.69
N PRO A 59 33.33 0.35 -3.21
CA PRO A 59 32.51 -0.81 -2.89
C PRO A 59 33.07 -2.06 -3.57
N LEU A 60 32.90 -3.23 -2.95
CA LEU A 60 33.41 -4.50 -3.50
C LEU A 60 32.82 -4.85 -4.87
N CYS A 61 31.54 -4.52 -5.10
CA CYS A 61 30.89 -4.76 -6.38
C CYS A 61 31.48 -3.92 -7.54
N ALA A 62 32.31 -2.91 -7.27
CA ALA A 62 33.02 -2.18 -8.32
C ALA A 62 34.01 -3.07 -9.10
N ALA A 63 34.36 -4.25 -8.58
CA ALA A 63 35.10 -5.26 -9.33
C ALA A 63 34.31 -5.83 -10.53
N GLY A 64 32.97 -5.77 -10.49
CA GLY A 64 32.11 -6.27 -11.56
C GLY A 64 31.76 -5.17 -12.57
N ARG A 65 31.98 -5.44 -13.85
CA ARG A 65 31.55 -4.56 -14.96
C ARG A 65 30.03 -4.45 -15.11
N ALA A 66 29.27 -5.25 -14.36
CA ALA A 66 27.82 -5.20 -14.31
C ALA A 66 27.28 -3.99 -13.53
N PHE A 67 28.13 -3.33 -12.72
CA PHE A 67 27.73 -2.28 -11.79
C PHE A 67 28.31 -0.92 -12.23
N LEU A 68 27.44 0.03 -12.57
CA LEU A 68 27.83 1.42 -12.85
C LEU A 68 27.98 2.20 -11.55
N HIS A 69 29.12 2.88 -11.35
CA HIS A 69 29.37 3.68 -10.14
C HIS A 69 29.36 5.17 -10.47
N PRO A 70 28.66 6.01 -9.69
CA PRO A 70 27.96 5.72 -8.44
C PRO A 70 26.45 5.38 -8.59
N THR A 71 25.93 5.24 -9.82
CA THR A 71 24.49 5.29 -10.11
C THR A 71 23.70 3.99 -9.93
N TYR A 72 24.38 2.83 -9.85
CA TYR A 72 23.71 1.53 -9.88
C TYR A 72 22.91 1.19 -8.60
N PHE A 73 23.25 1.76 -7.45
CA PHE A 73 22.59 1.36 -6.20
C PHE A 73 21.25 2.08 -6.02
N PRO A 74 20.11 1.39 -6.17
CA PRO A 74 18.82 2.01 -5.92
C PRO A 74 18.67 2.36 -4.44
N VAL A 75 17.92 3.42 -4.18
CA VAL A 75 17.40 3.70 -2.84
C VAL A 75 16.47 2.58 -2.44
N ASP A 76 16.56 2.14 -1.19
CA ASP A 76 15.57 1.24 -0.62
C ASP A 76 14.34 2.02 -0.15
N PRO A 77 13.20 1.93 -0.87
CA PRO A 77 12.01 2.70 -0.53
C PRO A 77 11.34 2.25 0.76
N PHE A 78 11.51 0.99 1.18
CA PHE A 78 10.85 0.45 2.36
C PHE A 78 11.42 1.07 3.63
N HIS A 79 12.75 1.03 3.78
CA HIS A 79 13.43 1.73 4.87
C HIS A 79 13.25 3.25 4.75
N LEU A 80 13.44 3.83 3.56
CA LEU A 80 13.34 5.28 3.38
C LEU A 80 11.97 5.83 3.81
N PHE A 81 10.88 5.34 3.20
CA PHE A 81 9.57 5.91 3.43
C PHE A 81 9.00 5.54 4.79
N TYR A 82 9.14 4.28 5.23
CA TYR A 82 8.40 3.77 6.38
C TYR A 82 9.23 3.78 7.67
N GLU A 83 10.46 3.27 7.64
CA GLU A 83 11.28 3.17 8.86
C GLU A 83 12.08 4.45 9.17
N ASN A 84 12.36 5.26 8.14
CA ASN A 84 13.09 6.51 8.32
C ASN A 84 12.15 7.71 8.33
N CYS A 85 11.44 8.00 7.23
CA CYS A 85 10.61 9.21 7.11
C CYS A 85 9.40 9.18 8.03
N MET A 86 8.56 8.14 7.98
CA MET A 86 7.35 8.06 8.81
C MET A 86 7.66 8.04 10.30
N THR A 87 8.64 7.22 10.68
CA THR A 87 9.15 7.12 12.05
C THR A 87 9.65 8.48 12.56
N PHE A 88 10.41 9.21 11.72
CA PHE A 88 10.89 10.53 12.06
C PHE A 88 9.76 11.57 12.17
N LEU A 89 8.80 11.58 11.24
CA LEU A 89 7.66 12.49 11.28
C LEU A 89 6.81 12.25 12.53
N TRP A 90 6.58 10.99 12.90
CA TRP A 90 5.89 10.64 14.13
C TRP A 90 6.59 11.21 15.37
N ASP A 91 7.92 10.99 15.50
CA ASP A 91 8.70 11.57 16.61
C ASP A 91 8.66 13.08 16.62
N LEU A 92 8.77 13.68 15.44
CA LEU A 92 8.78 15.12 15.29
C LEU A 92 7.47 15.73 15.80
N TRP A 93 6.33 15.10 15.50
CA TRP A 93 5.02 15.60 15.91
C TRP A 93 4.69 15.30 17.38
N THR A 94 5.12 14.16 17.92
CA THR A 94 4.69 13.68 19.24
C THR A 94 5.71 13.86 20.37
N LEU A 95 7.01 13.83 20.07
CA LEU A 95 8.08 13.85 21.08
C LEU A 95 8.98 15.08 20.98
N ASN A 96 9.30 15.53 19.77
CA ASN A 96 10.33 16.53 19.51
C ASN A 96 9.77 17.90 19.07
N SER A 97 8.46 18.08 19.26
CA SER A 97 7.73 19.33 19.04
C SER A 97 7.45 20.05 20.36
N LYS A 98 7.26 21.36 20.30
CA LYS A 98 6.86 22.20 21.43
C LYS A 98 5.38 22.58 21.35
N PRO A 99 4.69 22.87 22.46
CA PRO A 99 3.26 23.20 22.47
C PRO A 99 2.82 24.38 21.59
N ASP A 100 3.72 25.31 21.29
CA ASP A 100 3.50 26.47 20.41
C ASP A 100 3.68 26.15 18.92
N GLU A 101 4.17 24.96 18.57
CA GLU A 101 4.36 24.54 17.19
C GLU A 101 3.07 23.92 16.62
N ILE A 102 2.64 24.36 15.44
CA ILE A 102 1.36 23.97 14.82
C ILE A 102 1.22 22.46 14.54
N PHE A 103 2.34 21.74 14.45
CA PHE A 103 2.41 20.29 14.24
C PHE A 103 2.56 19.51 15.55
N HIS A 104 2.52 20.17 16.70
CA HIS A 104 2.61 19.50 18.00
C HIS A 104 1.33 18.72 18.29
N ILE A 105 1.47 17.41 18.37
CA ILE A 105 0.41 16.51 18.83
C ILE A 105 0.58 16.35 20.33
N LYS A 106 -0.38 16.88 21.10
CA LYS A 106 -0.39 16.77 22.56
C LYS A 106 -0.39 15.29 22.99
N PRO A 107 0.20 14.94 24.15
CA PRO A 107 0.24 13.55 24.63
C PRO A 107 -1.12 12.85 24.63
N ASP A 108 -2.19 13.51 25.11
CA ASP A 108 -3.54 12.95 25.13
C ASP A 108 -4.11 12.71 23.72
N THR A 109 -3.82 13.63 22.79
CA THR A 109 -4.19 13.48 21.37
C THR A 109 -3.41 12.36 20.71
N ALA A 110 -2.12 12.20 21.03
CA ALA A 110 -1.30 11.11 20.53
C ALA A 110 -1.78 9.74 21.06
N ALA A 111 -2.14 9.66 22.34
CA ALA A 111 -2.75 8.46 22.94
C ALA A 111 -4.10 8.14 22.31
N THR A 112 -4.94 9.16 22.08
CA THR A 112 -6.23 9.00 21.38
C THR A 112 -6.04 8.49 19.95
N LEU A 113 -5.09 9.09 19.20
CA LEU A 113 -4.73 8.65 17.85
C LEU A 113 -4.27 7.19 17.86
N GLY A 114 -3.41 6.82 18.81
CA GLY A 114 -2.91 5.46 18.99
C GLY A 114 -4.02 4.43 19.20
N GLN A 115 -4.96 4.73 20.10
CA GLN A 115 -6.11 3.88 20.38
C GLN A 115 -7.06 3.76 19.18
N LEU A 116 -7.30 4.87 18.46
CA LEU A 116 -8.13 4.86 17.25
C LEU A 116 -7.53 3.99 16.16
N ILE A 117 -6.21 4.04 15.96
CA ILE A 117 -5.49 3.18 15.00
C ILE A 117 -5.65 1.70 15.38
N ALA A 118 -5.44 1.35 16.65
CA ALA A 118 -5.60 -0.03 17.11
C ALA A 118 -7.03 -0.54 16.88
N ASN A 119 -8.04 0.28 17.20
CA ASN A 119 -9.46 -0.07 17.02
C ASN A 119 -9.85 -0.22 15.54
N ALA A 120 -9.26 0.58 14.64
CA ALA A 120 -9.54 0.56 13.21
C ALA A 120 -9.13 -0.76 12.53
N THR A 121 -8.26 -1.55 13.17
CA THR A 121 -7.87 -2.90 12.69
C THR A 121 -9.10 -3.79 12.44
N THR A 122 -10.18 -3.63 13.22
CA THR A 122 -11.42 -4.42 13.09
C THR A 122 -12.11 -4.27 11.74
N THR A 123 -11.89 -3.17 11.03
CA THR A 123 -12.45 -2.89 9.69
C THR A 123 -11.38 -2.86 8.61
N LEU A 124 -10.18 -3.36 8.92
CA LEU A 124 -9.10 -3.61 7.96
C LEU A 124 -9.08 -5.10 7.59
N PRO A 125 -9.25 -5.48 6.31
CA PRO A 125 -9.28 -6.88 5.90
C PRO A 125 -8.00 -7.65 6.28
N PRO A 126 -8.09 -8.88 6.80
CA PRO A 126 -6.92 -9.73 7.07
C PRO A 126 -6.01 -9.95 5.87
N SER A 127 -6.56 -9.95 4.65
CA SER A 127 -5.80 -10.08 3.41
C SER A 127 -4.84 -8.91 3.13
N PHE A 128 -4.87 -7.84 3.92
CA PHE A 128 -4.01 -6.67 3.73
C PHE A 128 -2.68 -6.83 4.47
N CYS A 129 -2.77 -7.12 5.77
CA CYS A 129 -1.67 -7.33 6.70
C CYS A 129 -2.25 -7.83 8.03
N GLY A 130 -1.39 -8.17 8.99
CA GLY A 130 -1.74 -8.49 10.37
C GLY A 130 -2.27 -7.28 11.16
N PRO A 131 -2.61 -7.49 12.44
CA PRO A 131 -3.14 -6.43 13.30
C PRO A 131 -2.20 -5.23 13.43
N ILE A 132 -2.76 -4.01 13.41
CA ILE A 132 -2.02 -2.76 13.59
C ILE A 132 -2.06 -2.37 15.05
N ARG A 133 -0.89 -2.27 15.69
CA ARG A 133 -0.81 -1.92 17.11
C ARG A 133 -0.84 -0.40 17.30
N ASP A 134 -1.16 0.00 18.52
CA ASP A 134 -1.11 1.40 18.95
C ASP A 134 0.33 1.96 18.83
N PRO A 135 0.60 2.93 17.93
CA PRO A 135 1.91 3.54 17.78
C PRO A 135 2.36 4.34 19.01
N HIS A 136 1.45 4.98 19.76
CA HIS A 136 1.79 5.71 20.98
C HIS A 136 2.39 4.78 22.04
N LEU A 137 1.86 3.57 22.17
CA LEU A 137 2.35 2.57 23.13
C LEU A 137 3.51 1.71 22.59
N LYS A 138 3.53 1.44 21.29
CA LYS A 138 4.42 0.41 20.70
C LYS A 138 5.57 0.96 19.86
N ARG A 139 5.64 2.28 19.67
CA ARG A 139 6.72 2.89 18.90
C ARG A 139 8.11 2.43 19.32
N ASN A 140 8.38 2.38 20.62
CA ASN A 140 9.70 2.02 21.16
C ASN A 140 9.91 0.49 21.32
N SER A 141 8.97 -0.33 20.87
CA SER A 141 9.00 -1.79 21.00
C SER A 141 8.87 -2.48 19.65
N GLN A 142 9.78 -2.16 18.71
CA GLN A 142 9.82 -2.76 17.36
C GLN A 142 8.49 -2.62 16.61
N TYR A 143 8.06 -1.38 16.40
CA TYR A 143 6.94 -1.10 15.50
C TYR A 143 7.32 -1.50 14.08
N LYS A 144 6.53 -2.38 13.47
CA LYS A 144 6.90 -3.08 12.24
C LYS A 144 6.61 -2.24 11.01
N ILE A 145 7.30 -2.56 9.92
CA ILE A 145 7.18 -1.82 8.66
C ILE A 145 5.74 -1.77 8.12
N TYR A 146 4.99 -2.87 8.15
CA TYR A 146 3.59 -2.86 7.69
C TYR A 146 2.68 -1.96 8.53
N GLU A 147 3.02 -1.75 9.81
CA GLU A 147 2.28 -0.84 10.67
C GLU A 147 2.61 0.61 10.31
N TRP A 148 3.87 0.94 10.01
CA TRP A 148 4.23 2.24 9.45
C TRP A 148 3.57 2.51 8.11
N MET A 149 3.47 1.48 7.25
CA MET A 149 2.72 1.56 5.99
C MET A 149 1.25 1.85 6.25
N ALA A 150 0.63 1.20 7.25
CA ALA A 150 -0.75 1.46 7.63
C ALA A 150 -0.97 2.90 8.10
N LEU A 151 -0.05 3.44 8.91
CA LEU A 151 -0.08 4.84 9.33
C LEU A 151 -0.01 5.80 8.14
N LEU A 152 0.94 5.59 7.22
CA LEU A 152 1.16 6.45 6.05
C LEU A 152 -0.03 6.40 5.10
N HIS A 153 -0.41 5.19 4.68
CA HIS A 153 -1.35 5.00 3.57
C HIS A 153 -2.81 5.13 4.00
N TRP A 154 -3.14 4.74 5.23
CA TRP A 154 -4.53 4.57 5.66
C TRP A 154 -4.98 5.51 6.76
N TYR A 155 -4.16 5.75 7.79
CA TYR A 155 -4.72 6.30 9.04
C TYR A 155 -4.38 7.76 9.34
N LEU A 156 -3.17 8.24 9.04
CA LEU A 156 -2.77 9.59 9.50
C LEU A 156 -3.60 10.71 8.88
N ILE A 157 -3.90 10.65 7.58
CA ILE A 157 -4.73 11.68 6.93
C ILE A 157 -6.17 11.64 7.48
N PRO A 158 -6.91 10.51 7.44
CA PRO A 158 -8.25 10.44 8.00
C PRO A 158 -8.34 10.84 9.48
N LEU A 159 -7.47 10.28 10.33
CA LEU A 159 -7.51 10.56 11.76
C LEU A 159 -7.00 11.96 12.07
N GLY A 160 -6.09 12.51 11.27
CA GLY A 160 -5.70 13.92 11.36
C GLY A 160 -6.87 14.87 11.11
N ILE A 161 -7.75 14.58 10.13
CA ILE A 161 -8.98 15.35 9.89
C ILE A 161 -9.94 15.24 11.09
N GLU A 162 -10.14 14.02 11.59
CA GLU A 162 -11.03 13.75 12.73
C GLU A 162 -10.55 14.43 14.02
N LEU A 163 -9.24 14.43 14.25
CA LEU A 163 -8.56 15.02 15.41
C LEU A 163 -8.17 16.50 15.20
N GLN A 164 -8.59 17.11 14.08
CA GLN A 164 -8.38 18.54 13.79
C GLN A 164 -6.90 18.96 13.78
N PHE A 165 -6.05 18.17 13.12
CA PHE A 165 -4.67 18.58 12.88
C PHE A 165 -4.65 19.85 12.02
N ASP A 166 -3.59 20.65 12.18
CA ASP A 166 -3.43 21.86 11.40
C ASP A 166 -3.46 21.54 9.89
N LYS A 167 -4.21 22.35 9.14
CA LYS A 167 -4.45 22.11 7.71
C LYS A 167 -3.14 22.17 6.91
N VAL A 168 -2.24 23.09 7.22
CA VAL A 168 -0.96 23.25 6.53
C VAL A 168 -0.08 22.02 6.75
N VAL A 169 -0.11 21.46 7.97
CA VAL A 169 0.62 20.23 8.32
C VAL A 169 0.05 19.03 7.56
N LEU A 170 -1.29 18.90 7.48
CA LEU A 170 -1.94 17.84 6.71
C LEU A 170 -1.73 17.97 5.20
N ASP A 171 -1.83 19.18 4.65
CA ASP A 171 -1.56 19.46 3.23
C ASP A 171 -0.11 19.05 2.89
N ASN A 172 0.86 19.43 3.72
CA ASN A 172 2.25 19.01 3.54
C ASN A 172 2.41 17.48 3.59
N PHE A 173 1.83 16.84 4.61
CA PHE A 173 1.89 15.38 4.73
C PHE A 173 1.22 14.66 3.55
N ALA A 174 0.16 15.23 2.97
CA ALA A 174 -0.51 14.68 1.81
C ALA A 174 0.38 14.68 0.55
N HIS A 175 1.21 15.72 0.33
CA HIS A 175 2.21 15.72 -0.75
C HIS A 175 3.24 14.60 -0.58
N PHE A 176 3.70 14.38 0.65
CA PHE A 176 4.60 13.25 0.96
C PHE A 176 3.95 11.91 0.66
N VAL A 177 2.73 11.69 1.15
CA VAL A 177 1.97 10.45 0.92
C VAL A 177 1.75 10.21 -0.58
N GLU A 178 1.36 11.25 -1.32
CA GLU A 178 1.17 11.15 -2.77
C GLU A 178 2.48 10.85 -3.51
N GLY A 179 3.59 11.49 -3.12
CA GLY A 179 4.91 11.20 -3.67
C GLY A 179 5.31 9.74 -3.44
N VAL A 180 5.07 9.22 -2.24
CA VAL A 180 5.33 7.81 -1.89
C VAL A 180 4.46 6.85 -2.69
N GLU A 181 3.14 7.07 -2.76
CA GLU A 181 2.23 6.21 -3.53
C GLU A 181 2.56 6.23 -5.03
N SER A 182 2.82 7.43 -5.55
CA SER A 182 3.20 7.63 -6.94
C SER A 182 4.52 6.93 -7.24
N ALA A 183 5.53 7.04 -6.38
CA ALA A 183 6.83 6.39 -6.57
C ALA A 183 6.75 4.86 -6.44
N MET A 184 5.93 4.36 -5.50
CA MET A 184 5.80 2.93 -5.19
C MET A 184 4.90 2.17 -6.16
N THR A 185 4.13 2.83 -7.02
CA THR A 185 3.33 2.14 -8.03
C THR A 185 4.24 1.41 -9.04
N ILE A 186 3.90 0.18 -9.45
CA ILE A 186 4.59 -0.50 -10.57
C ILE A 186 3.84 -0.13 -11.82
N ALA A 187 4.38 0.82 -12.55
CA ALA A 187 3.91 1.23 -13.86
C ALA A 187 5.12 1.70 -14.66
N ALA A 188 5.05 1.56 -15.99
CA ALA A 188 5.92 2.33 -16.87
C ALA A 188 5.63 3.82 -16.64
N ARG A 189 6.66 4.66 -16.63
CA ARG A 189 6.52 6.10 -16.43
C ARG A 189 7.22 6.85 -17.54
N SER A 190 6.53 7.85 -18.06
CA SER A 190 7.10 8.93 -18.87
C SER A 190 7.95 9.86 -18.01
N GLU A 191 8.81 10.65 -18.66
CA GLU A 191 9.59 11.70 -17.99
C GLU A 191 8.68 12.71 -17.28
N ASP A 192 7.53 13.05 -17.86
CA ASP A 192 6.54 13.94 -17.25
C ASP A 192 5.95 13.37 -15.95
N GLU A 193 5.69 12.06 -15.90
CA GLU A 193 5.23 11.41 -14.67
C GLU A 193 6.33 11.35 -13.60
N ILE A 194 7.59 11.16 -14.00
CA ILE A 194 8.73 11.24 -13.08
C ILE A 194 8.88 12.67 -12.55
N ASN A 195 8.74 13.68 -13.41
CA ASN A 195 8.77 15.09 -13.02
C ASN A 195 7.63 15.45 -12.07
N LYS A 196 6.43 14.87 -12.23
CA LYS A 196 5.35 15.03 -11.25
C LYS A 196 5.72 14.47 -9.88
N ILE A 197 6.37 13.30 -9.82
CA ILE A 197 6.87 12.73 -8.56
C ILE A 197 7.93 13.64 -7.94
N PHE A 198 8.80 14.22 -8.78
CA PHE A 198 9.77 15.22 -8.34
C PHE A 198 9.09 16.44 -7.71
N SER A 199 8.10 17.03 -8.38
CA SER A 199 7.35 18.17 -7.85
C SER A 199 6.69 17.85 -6.51
N LEU A 200 6.08 16.67 -6.35
CA LEU A 200 5.46 16.27 -5.08
C LEU A 200 6.47 16.24 -3.92
N PHE A 201 7.67 15.69 -4.13
CA PHE A 201 8.69 15.66 -3.10
C PHE A 201 9.35 17.03 -2.88
N ALA A 202 9.53 17.82 -3.93
CA ALA A 202 10.03 19.19 -3.82
C ALA A 202 9.07 20.07 -3.02
N ASP A 203 7.78 20.04 -3.36
CA ASP A 203 6.73 20.80 -2.66
C ASP A 203 6.62 20.38 -1.20
N PHE A 204 6.75 19.08 -0.91
CA PHE A 204 6.83 18.56 0.45
C PHE A 204 8.06 19.09 1.19
N ILE A 205 9.25 19.04 0.59
CA ILE A 205 10.49 19.49 1.25
C ILE A 205 10.45 21.00 1.52
N ASP A 206 10.01 21.80 0.54
CA ASP A 206 9.89 23.25 0.68
C ASP A 206 8.89 23.64 1.77
N SER A 207 7.75 22.95 1.81
CA SER A 207 6.74 23.15 2.85
C SER A 207 7.21 22.61 4.21
N PHE A 208 7.93 21.49 4.24
CA PHE A 208 8.54 20.93 5.43
C PHE A 208 9.51 21.92 6.07
N GLU A 209 10.40 22.54 5.30
CA GLU A 209 11.33 23.54 5.83
C GLU A 209 10.60 24.71 6.49
N LYS A 210 9.58 25.26 5.82
CA LYS A 210 8.76 26.35 6.34
C LYS A 210 8.02 25.98 7.63
N ILE A 211 7.44 24.78 7.68
CA ILE A 211 6.61 24.31 8.80
C ILE A 211 7.48 23.92 10.00
N TYR A 212 8.53 23.12 9.79
CA TYR A 212 9.26 22.45 10.87
C TYR A 212 10.56 23.16 11.26
N VAL A 213 11.12 24.02 10.40
CA VAL A 213 12.35 24.78 10.69
C VAL A 213 12.02 26.27 10.81
N GLY A 214 11.29 26.83 9.86
CA GLY A 214 11.03 28.27 9.76
C GLY A 214 12.33 29.07 9.64
N GLU A 215 12.35 30.27 10.19
CA GLU A 215 13.55 31.14 10.19
C GLU A 215 14.50 30.87 11.37
N ASP A 216 14.37 29.71 12.04
CA ASP A 216 15.23 29.33 13.17
C ASP A 216 16.29 28.29 12.77
N PRO A 217 17.53 28.72 12.44
CA PRO A 217 18.59 27.80 12.02
C PRO A 217 19.02 26.82 13.11
N LYS A 218 18.65 27.03 14.39
CA LYS A 218 18.92 26.05 15.46
C LYS A 218 18.10 24.78 15.29
N LYS A 219 17.02 24.82 14.50
CA LYS A 219 16.15 23.67 14.19
C LYS A 219 16.64 22.83 13.01
N ILE A 220 17.82 23.13 12.45
CA ILE A 220 18.38 22.42 11.27
C ILE A 220 18.49 20.90 11.44
N SER A 221 18.59 20.41 12.68
CA SER A 221 18.60 18.97 13.00
C SER A 221 17.33 18.24 12.57
N ARG A 222 16.23 18.97 12.29
CA ARG A 222 14.99 18.45 11.74
C ARG A 222 15.08 18.15 10.24
N CYS A 223 16.02 18.76 9.50
CA CYS A 223 16.31 18.44 8.10
C CYS A 223 17.17 17.18 8.01
N ARG A 224 16.61 16.03 8.41
CA ARG A 224 17.31 14.75 8.37
C ARG A 224 17.60 14.31 6.94
N LEU A 225 18.67 13.53 6.77
CA LEU A 225 19.06 12.96 5.49
C LEU A 225 17.92 12.19 4.81
N CYS A 226 17.11 11.45 5.57
CA CYS A 226 15.97 10.71 5.01
C CYS A 226 14.92 11.63 4.37
N ILE A 227 14.68 12.82 4.91
CA ILE A 227 13.76 13.80 4.32
C ILE A 227 14.36 14.35 3.02
N PHE A 228 15.63 14.78 3.07
CA PHE A 228 16.29 15.31 1.88
C PHE A 228 16.42 14.26 0.76
N GLN A 229 16.67 12.99 1.12
CA GLN A 229 16.82 11.89 0.17
C GLN A 229 15.59 11.65 -0.72
N LEU A 230 14.40 12.12 -0.31
CA LEU A 230 13.17 12.04 -1.11
C LEU A 230 13.30 12.74 -2.46
N ILE A 231 14.05 13.84 -2.55
CA ILE A 231 14.23 14.60 -3.80
C ILE A 231 14.96 13.78 -4.88
N HIS A 232 15.71 12.74 -4.47
CA HIS A 232 16.45 11.87 -5.38
C HIS A 232 15.63 10.66 -5.83
N VAL A 233 14.49 10.37 -5.21
CA VAL A 233 13.62 9.25 -5.59
C VAL A 233 13.26 9.26 -7.09
N PRO A 234 12.84 10.38 -7.69
CA PRO A 234 12.55 10.45 -9.12
C PRO A 234 13.76 10.09 -9.99
N GLN A 235 14.95 10.54 -9.59
CA GLN A 235 16.19 10.24 -10.31
C GLN A 235 16.53 8.74 -10.25
N HIS A 236 16.31 8.10 -9.10
CA HIS A 236 16.46 6.65 -8.97
C HIS A 236 15.42 5.89 -9.80
N ILE A 237 14.20 6.42 -9.95
CA ILE A 237 13.19 5.86 -10.86
C ILE A 237 13.66 5.98 -12.32
N TYR A 238 14.19 7.14 -12.70
CA TYR A 238 14.71 7.38 -14.04
C TYR A 238 15.87 6.43 -14.38
N TRP A 239 16.81 6.23 -13.46
CA TRP A 239 17.97 5.35 -13.69
C TRP A 239 17.64 3.86 -13.68
N ASN A 240 16.78 3.42 -12.75
CA ASN A 240 16.62 1.99 -12.43
C ASN A 240 15.21 1.46 -12.72
N GLY A 241 14.29 2.28 -13.21
CA GLY A 241 12.88 1.93 -13.35
C GLY A 241 12.15 1.91 -12.01
N SER A 242 11.30 0.92 -11.78
CA SER A 242 10.51 0.89 -10.54
C SER A 242 11.38 0.68 -9.30
N ILE A 243 11.46 1.69 -8.43
CA ILE A 243 12.13 1.58 -7.12
C ILE A 243 11.50 0.50 -6.24
N ARG A 244 10.22 0.18 -6.46
CA ARG A 244 9.52 -0.91 -5.76
C ARG A 244 10.13 -2.27 -6.16
N VAL A 245 10.33 -2.49 -7.46
CA VAL A 245 10.90 -3.74 -7.99
C VAL A 245 12.39 -3.87 -7.64
N GLY A 246 13.13 -2.77 -7.73
CA GLY A 246 14.55 -2.71 -7.36
C GLY A 246 14.81 -2.65 -5.84
N SER A 247 13.78 -2.81 -5.01
CA SER A 247 13.91 -2.68 -3.56
C SER A 247 14.67 -3.84 -2.91
N GLN A 248 15.25 -3.59 -1.73
CA GLN A 248 15.89 -4.63 -0.94
C GLN A 248 14.90 -5.73 -0.52
N ALA A 249 13.64 -5.39 -0.27
CA ALA A 249 12.59 -6.36 0.05
C ALA A 249 12.44 -7.45 -1.04
N THR A 250 12.61 -7.08 -2.31
CA THR A 250 12.60 -8.05 -3.42
C THR A 250 13.79 -9.01 -3.35
N CYS A 251 14.97 -8.48 -3.00
CA CYS A 251 16.17 -9.28 -2.79
C CYS A 251 16.03 -10.22 -1.58
N GLU A 252 15.54 -9.71 -0.44
CA GLU A 252 15.32 -10.48 0.78
C GLU A 252 14.31 -11.61 0.56
N ARG A 253 13.20 -11.32 -0.11
CA ARG A 253 12.23 -12.34 -0.52
C ARG A 253 12.84 -13.39 -1.43
N ALA A 254 13.63 -12.98 -2.43
CA ALA A 254 14.29 -13.93 -3.32
C ALA A 254 15.27 -14.84 -2.57
N ILE A 255 16.04 -14.28 -1.62
CA ILE A 255 16.93 -15.04 -0.74
C ILE A 255 16.13 -16.01 0.14
N GLY A 256 15.02 -15.56 0.73
CA GLY A 256 14.15 -16.39 1.56
C GLY A 256 13.51 -17.55 0.79
N GLU A 257 12.94 -17.27 -0.40
CA GLU A 257 12.35 -18.29 -1.30
C GLU A 257 13.39 -19.36 -1.65
N VAL A 258 14.59 -18.92 -2.02
CA VAL A 258 15.70 -19.80 -2.38
C VAL A 258 16.15 -20.61 -1.16
N GLY A 259 16.26 -19.99 0.01
CA GLY A 259 16.61 -20.66 1.27
C GLY A 259 15.64 -21.78 1.63
N HIS A 260 14.33 -21.56 1.50
CA HIS A 260 13.30 -22.58 1.75
C HIS A 260 13.34 -23.76 0.76
N LYS A 261 13.86 -23.54 -0.45
CA LYS A 261 13.98 -24.59 -1.48
C LYS A 261 15.20 -25.47 -1.33
N ILE A 262 16.18 -25.10 -0.50
CA ILE A 262 17.36 -25.95 -0.24
C ILE A 262 16.91 -27.15 0.58
N ARG A 263 16.90 -28.33 -0.07
CA ARG A 263 16.50 -29.60 0.57
C ARG A 263 17.69 -30.44 1.02
N SER A 264 18.86 -30.24 0.40
CA SER A 264 20.07 -31.00 0.73
C SER A 264 20.79 -30.45 1.96
N LYS A 265 20.87 -31.26 3.03
CA LYS A 265 21.68 -30.96 4.22
C LYS A 265 23.17 -31.29 4.05
N LYS A 266 23.51 -32.17 3.11
CA LYS A 266 24.88 -32.64 2.86
C LYS A 266 25.66 -31.68 1.94
N GLU A 267 25.00 -31.22 0.88
CA GLU A 267 25.60 -30.37 -0.16
C GLU A 267 24.67 -29.21 -0.53
N PRO A 268 24.41 -28.27 0.41
CA PRO A 268 23.45 -27.19 0.22
C PRO A 268 23.81 -26.27 -0.94
N PHE A 269 25.10 -25.98 -1.14
CA PHE A 269 25.57 -25.08 -2.20
C PHE A 269 25.39 -25.66 -3.61
N ALA A 270 25.61 -26.97 -3.78
CA ALA A 270 25.40 -27.63 -5.08
C ALA A 270 23.90 -27.70 -5.43
N ASN A 271 23.05 -28.03 -4.43
CA ASN A 271 21.60 -28.01 -4.62
C ASN A 271 21.10 -26.60 -4.97
N LEU A 272 21.60 -25.58 -4.28
CA LEU A 272 21.32 -24.17 -4.56
C LEU A 272 21.72 -23.78 -5.99
N ALA A 273 22.93 -24.15 -6.42
CA ALA A 273 23.42 -23.85 -7.78
C ALA A 273 22.51 -24.45 -8.85
N ASN A 274 22.04 -25.70 -8.67
CA ASN A 274 21.10 -26.34 -9.58
C ASN A 274 19.74 -25.63 -9.60
N ILE A 275 19.19 -25.26 -8.44
CA ILE A 275 17.92 -24.51 -8.37
C ILE A 275 18.02 -23.18 -9.11
N ILE A 276 19.12 -22.45 -8.94
CA ILE A 276 19.36 -21.18 -9.65
C ILE A 276 19.48 -21.46 -11.15
N TYR A 277 20.29 -22.45 -11.55
CA TYR A 277 20.48 -22.81 -12.95
C TYR A 277 19.17 -23.17 -13.65
N GLU A 278 18.33 -24.02 -13.04
CA GLU A 278 17.02 -24.39 -13.58
C GLU A 278 16.08 -23.18 -13.69
N LYS A 279 16.03 -22.32 -12.65
CA LYS A 279 15.20 -21.10 -12.66
C LYS A 279 15.63 -20.13 -13.77
N GLU A 280 16.92 -19.92 -13.95
CA GLU A 280 17.44 -19.06 -15.02
C GLU A 280 17.27 -19.68 -16.41
N LEU A 281 17.45 -20.99 -16.56
CA LEU A 281 17.18 -21.71 -17.81
C LEU A 281 15.71 -21.55 -18.21
N MET A 282 14.77 -21.71 -17.27
CA MET A 282 13.35 -21.49 -17.51
C MET A 282 13.08 -20.04 -17.94
N LYS A 283 13.64 -19.04 -17.26
CA LYS A 283 13.50 -17.63 -17.69
C LYS A 283 14.01 -17.40 -19.10
N ILE A 284 15.19 -17.94 -19.45
CA ILE A 284 15.76 -17.82 -20.80
C ILE A 284 14.86 -18.49 -21.83
N LEU A 285 14.33 -19.69 -21.54
CA LEU A 285 13.40 -20.40 -22.41
C LEU A 285 12.11 -19.58 -22.66
N LEU A 286 11.54 -18.99 -21.60
CA LEU A 286 10.34 -18.15 -21.71
C LEU A 286 10.58 -16.84 -22.47
N LEU A 287 11.79 -16.29 -22.40
CA LEU A 287 12.18 -15.12 -23.20
C LEU A 287 12.40 -15.48 -24.67
N ARG A 288 12.96 -16.65 -24.97
CA ARG A 288 13.22 -17.11 -26.35
C ARG A 288 11.99 -17.68 -27.04
N VAL A 289 11.05 -18.23 -26.29
CA VAL A 289 9.81 -18.81 -26.81
C VAL A 289 8.62 -18.13 -26.12
N PRO A 290 8.22 -16.93 -26.56
CA PRO A 290 7.12 -16.19 -25.95
C PRO A 290 5.82 -16.99 -25.87
N ALA A 291 5.56 -17.89 -26.82
CA ALA A 291 4.38 -18.76 -26.78
C ALA A 291 4.29 -19.64 -25.52
N LEU A 292 5.42 -20.07 -24.94
CA LEU A 292 5.43 -20.80 -23.66
C LEU A 292 5.09 -19.87 -22.48
N ARG A 293 5.60 -18.63 -22.53
CA ARG A 293 5.22 -17.60 -21.57
C ARG A 293 3.72 -17.34 -21.68
N ASP A 294 3.20 -17.10 -22.87
CA ASP A 294 1.78 -16.83 -23.10
C ASP A 294 0.89 -18.00 -22.68
N ALA A 295 1.33 -19.25 -22.84
CA ALA A 295 0.60 -20.42 -22.33
C ALA A 295 0.59 -20.49 -20.79
N LEU A 296 1.67 -20.05 -20.13
CA LEU A 296 1.80 -20.03 -18.66
C LEU A 296 1.18 -18.77 -18.02
N THR A 297 1.20 -17.65 -18.73
CA THR A 297 0.67 -16.35 -18.30
C THR A 297 -0.69 -16.05 -18.89
N ALA A 298 -1.22 -16.92 -19.77
CA ALA A 298 -2.63 -16.93 -20.14
C ALA A 298 -3.37 -16.84 -18.82
N PRO A 299 -4.14 -15.76 -18.59
CA PRO A 299 -4.74 -15.57 -17.30
C PRO A 299 -5.62 -16.78 -17.07
N ALA A 300 -5.24 -17.61 -16.11
CA ALA A 300 -6.21 -18.39 -15.39
C ALA A 300 -7.05 -17.33 -14.68
N ILE A 301 -8.01 -16.74 -15.41
CA ILE A 301 -9.13 -16.02 -14.84
C ILE A 301 -9.87 -17.11 -14.08
N ARG A 302 -9.36 -17.45 -12.89
CA ARG A 302 -10.10 -18.28 -11.96
C ARG A 302 -11.37 -17.45 -11.73
N PRO A 303 -12.55 -17.92 -12.14
CA PRO A 303 -13.75 -17.11 -12.05
C PRO A 303 -13.98 -16.70 -10.60
N LYS A 304 -14.57 -15.52 -10.40
CA LYS A 304 -15.05 -15.11 -9.07
C LYS A 304 -15.94 -16.24 -8.56
N ARG A 305 -15.54 -16.89 -7.46
CA ARG A 305 -16.20 -18.11 -7.00
C ARG A 305 -17.07 -17.79 -5.79
N PHE A 306 -18.36 -18.08 -5.88
CA PHE A 306 -19.22 -18.02 -4.72
C PHE A 306 -18.89 -19.14 -3.74
N LEU A 307 -18.85 -18.78 -2.46
CA LEU A 307 -18.60 -19.70 -1.36
C LEU A 307 -19.73 -19.60 -0.35
N THR A 308 -19.98 -20.72 0.33
CA THR A 308 -20.98 -20.84 1.40
C THR A 308 -22.41 -20.53 0.91
N LYS A 309 -23.07 -21.52 0.29
CA LYS A 309 -24.49 -21.44 -0.06
C LYS A 309 -25.33 -21.27 1.22
N MET A 310 -26.24 -20.30 1.22
CA MET A 310 -27.08 -19.97 2.37
C MET A 310 -28.55 -20.21 2.04
N ARG A 311 -29.21 -21.07 2.82
CA ARG A 311 -30.64 -21.34 2.66
C ARG A 311 -31.46 -20.08 2.95
N ILE A 312 -32.46 -19.79 2.11
CA ILE A 312 -33.48 -18.78 2.37
C ILE A 312 -34.63 -19.46 3.12
N LEU A 313 -34.95 -19.00 4.32
CA LEU A 313 -36.02 -19.59 5.14
C LEU A 313 -37.37 -18.95 4.81
N LYS A 314 -38.47 -19.71 4.88
CA LYS A 314 -39.84 -19.19 4.65
C LYS A 314 -40.18 -17.98 5.54
N ARG A 315 -39.65 -17.92 6.77
CA ARG A 315 -39.83 -16.78 7.68
C ARG A 315 -39.18 -15.50 7.16
N GLU A 316 -38.10 -15.61 6.40
CA GLU A 316 -37.37 -14.49 5.77
C GLU A 316 -38.05 -14.02 4.48
N GLN A 317 -39.07 -14.71 3.98
CA GLN A 317 -39.78 -14.30 2.76
C GLN A 317 -40.91 -13.30 3.06
N ARG A 318 -41.22 -13.06 4.35
CA ARG A 318 -42.27 -12.13 4.78
C ARG A 318 -41.90 -10.69 4.50
N GLN A 319 -42.91 -9.86 4.23
CA GLN A 319 -42.72 -8.43 4.00
C GLN A 319 -42.03 -7.76 5.20
N GLY A 320 -41.08 -6.87 4.91
CA GLY A 320 -40.33 -6.11 5.92
C GLY A 320 -39.08 -6.82 6.48
N THR A 321 -38.81 -8.06 6.10
CA THR A 321 -37.55 -8.75 6.43
C THR A 321 -36.40 -8.32 5.49
N ASP A 322 -35.15 -8.50 5.95
CA ASP A 322 -33.95 -8.13 5.16
C ASP A 322 -33.92 -8.83 3.79
N PHE A 323 -34.27 -10.11 3.73
CA PHE A 323 -34.32 -10.83 2.46
C PHE A 323 -35.42 -10.30 1.53
N ASN A 324 -36.61 -9.97 2.04
CA ASN A 324 -37.66 -9.39 1.21
C ASN A 324 -37.24 -8.03 0.63
N LEU A 325 -36.51 -7.21 1.40
CA LEU A 325 -35.93 -5.97 0.90
C LEU A 325 -34.88 -6.22 -0.19
N HIS A 326 -33.99 -7.19 0.00
CA HIS A 326 -33.02 -7.60 -1.03
C HIS A 326 -33.73 -8.07 -2.31
N PHE A 327 -34.77 -8.90 -2.18
CA PHE A 327 -35.54 -9.41 -3.32
C PHE A 327 -36.21 -8.29 -4.11
N ASN A 328 -36.85 -7.33 -3.43
CA ASN A 328 -37.47 -6.18 -4.08
C ASN A 328 -36.44 -5.32 -4.83
N ALA A 329 -35.24 -5.13 -4.26
CA ALA A 329 -34.16 -4.40 -4.92
C ALA A 329 -33.65 -5.15 -6.17
N LEU A 330 -33.44 -6.47 -6.07
CA LEU A 330 -33.05 -7.32 -7.20
C LEU A 330 -34.08 -7.29 -8.34
N ARG A 331 -35.37 -7.37 -7.99
CA ARG A 331 -36.45 -7.32 -8.98
C ARG A 331 -36.46 -6.00 -9.73
N ARG A 332 -36.29 -4.87 -9.03
CA ARG A 332 -36.21 -3.54 -9.67
C ARG A 332 -34.99 -3.45 -10.59
N PHE A 333 -33.82 -3.84 -10.09
CA PHE A 333 -32.58 -3.80 -10.86
C PHE A 333 -32.67 -4.58 -12.19
N VAL A 334 -33.22 -5.80 -12.17
CA VAL A 334 -33.37 -6.60 -13.40
C VAL A 334 -34.45 -6.04 -14.31
N GLN A 335 -35.56 -5.51 -13.76
CA GLN A 335 -36.61 -4.88 -14.55
C GLN A 335 -36.10 -3.64 -15.31
N ASP A 336 -35.17 -2.90 -14.71
CA ASP A 336 -34.55 -1.72 -15.32
C ASP A 336 -33.47 -2.08 -16.37
N GLU A 337 -32.82 -3.26 -16.28
CA GLU A 337 -31.78 -3.70 -17.23
C GLU A 337 -32.33 -4.44 -18.48
N ASP A 338 -33.33 -5.32 -18.32
CA ASP A 338 -33.64 -6.38 -19.31
C ASP A 338 -34.98 -6.18 -20.09
N ASP A 339 -35.53 -4.95 -20.21
CA ASP A 339 -36.77 -4.65 -20.96
C ASP A 339 -37.87 -5.73 -20.80
N ALA A 340 -38.29 -5.94 -19.55
CA ALA A 340 -39.53 -6.62 -19.13
C ALA A 340 -39.74 -8.12 -19.40
N ALA A 341 -38.82 -8.88 -20.01
CA ALA A 341 -39.09 -10.28 -20.37
C ALA A 341 -38.90 -11.32 -19.24
N ASP A 342 -37.88 -11.17 -18.38
CA ASP A 342 -37.47 -12.21 -17.41
C ASP A 342 -37.66 -11.75 -15.95
N ALA A 343 -38.86 -11.97 -15.40
CA ALA A 343 -39.17 -11.63 -14.01
C ALA A 343 -38.33 -12.47 -13.03
N VAL A 344 -37.67 -11.81 -12.05
CA VAL A 344 -36.95 -12.52 -10.98
C VAL A 344 -37.95 -13.20 -10.05
N GLU A 345 -38.03 -14.53 -10.12
CA GLU A 345 -38.79 -15.32 -9.16
C GLU A 345 -37.98 -15.63 -7.90
N MET A 346 -38.64 -15.63 -6.75
CA MET A 346 -37.97 -15.80 -5.46
C MET A 346 -37.33 -17.19 -5.29
N ASP A 347 -37.91 -18.21 -5.90
CA ASP A 347 -37.42 -19.59 -5.85
C ASP A 347 -36.28 -19.86 -6.85
N SER A 348 -36.07 -18.96 -7.82
CA SER A 348 -34.94 -19.02 -8.77
C SER A 348 -33.61 -18.54 -8.17
N LEU A 349 -33.67 -17.86 -7.01
CA LEU A 349 -32.51 -17.22 -6.39
C LEU A 349 -31.76 -18.16 -5.45
N VAL A 350 -30.44 -18.26 -5.65
CA VAL A 350 -29.53 -18.87 -4.69
C VAL A 350 -28.77 -17.78 -3.95
N ARG A 351 -28.87 -17.77 -2.61
CA ARG A 351 -28.16 -16.82 -1.73
C ARG A 351 -26.80 -17.38 -1.32
N TRP A 352 -25.78 -16.54 -1.35
CA TRP A 352 -24.40 -16.88 -1.00
C TRP A 352 -23.84 -15.92 0.06
N GLY A 353 -22.98 -16.45 0.93
CA GLY A 353 -22.39 -15.70 2.04
C GLY A 353 -21.07 -15.02 1.71
N LYS A 354 -20.31 -15.55 0.75
CA LYS A 354 -18.93 -15.16 0.48
C LYS A 354 -18.62 -15.22 -1.02
N LEU A 355 -17.65 -14.42 -1.44
CA LEU A 355 -17.16 -14.33 -2.81
C LEU A 355 -15.64 -14.32 -2.81
N ASN A 356 -15.01 -15.23 -3.53
CA ASN A 356 -13.59 -15.15 -3.83
C ASN A 356 -13.36 -14.18 -5.00
N LEU A 357 -12.59 -13.14 -4.73
CA LEU A 357 -12.07 -12.21 -5.72
C LEU A 357 -10.68 -12.69 -6.14
N THR A 358 -10.52 -12.92 -7.44
CA THR A 358 -9.30 -13.34 -8.11
C THR A 358 -8.91 -12.22 -9.08
N GLY A 359 -7.70 -11.70 -8.93
CA GLY A 359 -7.22 -10.59 -9.76
C GLY A 359 -5.74 -10.29 -9.51
N GLU A 360 -5.23 -9.27 -10.19
CA GLU A 360 -3.81 -8.85 -10.12
C GLU A 360 -3.33 -8.52 -8.70
N SER A 361 -4.25 -8.14 -7.81
CA SER A 361 -3.98 -7.80 -6.40
C SER A 361 -3.90 -9.02 -5.46
N GLY A 362 -4.04 -10.24 -5.98
CA GLY A 362 -4.03 -11.50 -5.23
C GLY A 362 -5.43 -12.06 -4.94
N ASN A 363 -5.48 -13.26 -4.35
CA ASN A 363 -6.72 -13.89 -3.91
C ASN A 363 -7.23 -13.16 -2.65
N ALA A 364 -8.43 -12.61 -2.71
CA ALA A 364 -9.09 -11.98 -1.56
C ALA A 364 -10.51 -12.52 -1.39
N LYS A 365 -10.96 -12.68 -0.16
CA LYS A 365 -12.29 -13.18 0.17
C LYS A 365 -13.16 -12.01 0.62
N LEU A 366 -14.17 -11.67 -0.17
CA LEU A 366 -15.19 -10.69 0.17
C LEU A 366 -16.34 -11.42 0.88
N ASN A 367 -16.55 -11.10 2.15
CA ASN A 367 -17.68 -11.62 2.91
C ASN A 367 -18.89 -10.71 2.76
N SER A 368 -20.07 -11.25 3.03
CA SER A 368 -21.27 -10.45 3.24
C SER A 368 -21.52 -10.21 4.73
N ARG A 369 -22.20 -9.10 5.08
CA ARG A 369 -22.71 -8.84 6.43
C ARG A 369 -23.48 -10.03 6.98
N LEU A 370 -24.33 -10.65 6.15
CA LEU A 370 -25.09 -11.84 6.51
C LEU A 370 -24.19 -13.00 6.95
N SER A 371 -23.06 -13.22 6.26
CA SER A 371 -22.12 -14.28 6.62
C SER A 371 -21.30 -13.94 7.86
N GLU A 372 -20.86 -12.70 8.02
CA GLU A 372 -20.01 -12.31 9.15
C GLU A 372 -20.77 -12.25 10.47
N LEU A 373 -22.01 -11.75 10.45
CA LEU A 373 -22.86 -11.64 11.65
C LEU A 373 -23.51 -12.96 12.06
N ARG A 374 -23.38 -14.02 11.25
CA ARG A 374 -23.85 -15.36 11.59
C ARG A 374 -22.94 -16.05 12.60
N ASN A 375 -21.66 -15.73 12.60
CA ASN A 375 -20.71 -16.26 13.56
C ASN A 375 -20.88 -15.52 14.90
N ASP A 376 -20.86 -16.25 16.00
CA ASP A 376 -20.86 -15.70 17.35
C ASP A 376 -19.65 -16.27 18.12
N PRO A 377 -18.64 -15.44 18.44
CA PRO A 377 -18.54 -14.02 18.13
C PRO A 377 -18.31 -13.76 16.62
N PRO A 378 -18.66 -12.55 16.12
CA PRO A 378 -18.29 -12.11 14.78
C PRO A 378 -16.76 -12.18 14.55
N PRO A 379 -16.30 -12.21 13.29
CA PRO A 379 -14.86 -12.20 13.01
C PRO A 379 -14.20 -10.97 13.61
N ALA A 380 -12.99 -11.14 14.16
CA ALA A 380 -12.23 -10.04 14.76
C ALA A 380 -11.93 -8.90 13.77
N ARG A 381 -11.88 -9.22 12.48
CA ARG A 381 -11.61 -8.28 11.39
C ARG A 381 -12.55 -8.54 10.22
N SER A 382 -13.17 -7.48 9.72
CA SER A 382 -14.18 -7.54 8.68
C SER A 382 -13.57 -7.51 7.28
N SER A 383 -14.19 -8.21 6.35
CA SER A 383 -13.80 -8.29 4.93
C SER A 383 -15.01 -8.12 4.03
N ARG A 384 -15.97 -7.26 4.42
CA ARG A 384 -17.26 -7.08 3.73
C ARG A 384 -17.41 -5.81 2.92
N TYR A 385 -16.40 -4.95 2.94
CA TYR A 385 -16.42 -3.69 2.21
C TYR A 385 -15.68 -3.83 0.88
N PHE A 386 -16.20 -3.22 -0.17
CA PHE A 386 -15.63 -3.34 -1.50
C PHE A 386 -15.69 -2.03 -2.28
N GLU A 387 -14.87 -1.99 -3.31
CA GLU A 387 -14.89 -1.01 -4.39
C GLU A 387 -15.43 -1.67 -5.66
N ALA A 388 -16.28 -0.94 -6.39
CA ALA A 388 -16.83 -1.38 -7.67
C ALA A 388 -16.87 -0.23 -8.68
N SER A 389 -17.02 -0.58 -9.97
CA SER A 389 -17.29 0.37 -11.06
C SER A 389 -18.66 0.10 -11.65
N VAL A 390 -19.64 0.93 -11.31
CA VAL A 390 -21.03 0.79 -11.76
C VAL A 390 -21.31 1.91 -12.76
N GLY A 391 -21.62 1.56 -14.01
CA GLY A 391 -21.80 2.54 -15.09
C GLY A 391 -20.53 3.37 -15.38
N GLY A 392 -19.35 2.82 -15.11
CA GLY A 392 -18.07 3.54 -15.23
C GLY A 392 -17.74 4.48 -14.06
N ILE A 393 -18.60 4.54 -13.04
CA ILE A 393 -18.42 5.39 -11.85
C ILE A 393 -17.92 4.53 -10.69
N THR A 394 -16.83 4.97 -10.05
CA THR A 394 -16.33 4.35 -8.83
C THR A 394 -17.35 4.49 -7.70
N CYS A 395 -17.72 3.37 -7.09
CA CYS A 395 -18.57 3.32 -5.90
C CYS A 395 -17.97 2.41 -4.84
N PHE A 396 -18.39 2.61 -3.60
CA PHE A 396 -17.99 1.80 -2.45
C PHE A 396 -19.23 1.30 -1.72
N GLY A 397 -19.12 0.12 -1.11
CA GLY A 397 -20.26 -0.48 -0.45
C GLY A 397 -19.89 -1.52 0.58
N GLU A 398 -20.85 -1.77 1.47
CA GLU A 398 -20.86 -2.94 2.33
C GLU A 398 -21.73 -4.04 1.70
N ALA A 399 -21.13 -5.18 1.38
CA ALA A 399 -21.85 -6.33 0.83
C ALA A 399 -22.82 -6.89 1.89
N LEU A 400 -24.13 -6.87 1.61
CA LEU A 400 -25.16 -7.39 2.51
C LEU A 400 -25.39 -8.89 2.29
N ALA A 401 -25.45 -9.30 1.02
CA ALA A 401 -25.56 -10.68 0.58
C ALA A 401 -25.23 -10.79 -0.93
N PHE A 402 -24.90 -11.99 -1.38
CA PHE A 402 -24.70 -12.30 -2.79
C PHE A 402 -25.82 -13.21 -3.29
N TYR A 403 -26.18 -13.09 -4.58
CA TYR A 403 -27.20 -13.91 -5.19
C TYR A 403 -26.80 -14.36 -6.59
N THR A 404 -27.21 -15.58 -6.95
CA THR A 404 -27.15 -16.05 -8.33
C THR A 404 -28.54 -16.44 -8.82
N ARG A 405 -28.83 -16.17 -10.09
CA ARG A 405 -30.06 -16.59 -10.78
C ARG A 405 -29.67 -17.33 -12.06
N LEU A 406 -30.23 -18.52 -12.26
CA LEU A 406 -30.12 -19.23 -13.54
C LEU A 406 -31.18 -18.68 -14.49
N ARG A 407 -30.77 -18.22 -15.68
CA ARG A 407 -31.67 -17.78 -16.75
C ARG A 407 -32.20 -18.98 -17.54
N GLU A 408 -33.27 -18.78 -18.29
CA GLU A 408 -33.85 -19.82 -19.15
C GLU A 408 -32.87 -20.31 -20.24
N ASP A 409 -31.97 -19.44 -20.70
CA ASP A 409 -30.91 -19.75 -21.68
C ASP A 409 -29.72 -20.54 -21.08
N GLY A 410 -29.76 -20.84 -19.79
CA GLY A 410 -28.70 -21.55 -19.05
C GLY A 410 -27.56 -20.67 -18.58
N SER A 411 -27.56 -19.37 -18.87
CA SER A 411 -26.59 -18.43 -18.32
C SER A 411 -26.90 -18.09 -16.86
N MET A 412 -25.89 -17.63 -16.11
CA MET A 412 -26.02 -17.32 -14.69
C MET A 412 -25.82 -15.83 -14.46
N ASP A 413 -26.83 -15.18 -13.87
CA ASP A 413 -26.68 -13.85 -13.33
C ASP A 413 -26.04 -13.90 -11.95
N GLU A 414 -25.12 -12.96 -11.70
CA GLU A 414 -24.36 -12.86 -10.46
C GLU A 414 -24.51 -11.46 -9.87
N PHE A 415 -25.12 -11.37 -8.69
CA PHE A 415 -25.45 -10.10 -8.04
C PHE A 415 -24.80 -9.96 -6.66
N VAL A 416 -24.40 -8.73 -6.36
CA VAL A 416 -24.17 -8.27 -4.98
C VAL A 416 -25.29 -7.32 -4.60
N VAL A 417 -25.92 -7.59 -3.46
CA VAL A 417 -26.83 -6.65 -2.81
C VAL A 417 -26.05 -5.97 -1.71
N TYR A 418 -25.99 -4.64 -1.72
CA TYR A 418 -25.08 -3.89 -0.87
C TYR A 418 -25.70 -2.61 -0.32
N CYS A 419 -25.13 -2.13 0.78
CA CYS A 419 -25.39 -0.79 1.31
C CYS A 419 -24.38 0.18 0.68
N PRO A 420 -24.80 1.12 -0.18
CA PRO A 420 -23.88 2.04 -0.84
C PRO A 420 -23.33 3.06 0.16
N LEU A 421 -22.09 3.47 -0.07
CA LEU A 421 -21.54 4.65 0.58
C LEU A 421 -21.97 5.90 -0.22
N LEU A 422 -22.60 6.86 0.46
CA LEU A 422 -23.17 8.07 -0.14
C LEU A 422 -22.24 9.28 0.09
N GLU A 423 -22.58 10.42 -0.52
CA GLU A 423 -21.85 11.70 -0.37
C GLU A 423 -20.33 11.56 -0.66
N LEU A 424 -19.99 10.73 -1.66
CA LEU A 424 -18.61 10.47 -2.02
C LEU A 424 -17.89 11.76 -2.40
N ARG A 425 -16.78 12.02 -1.73
CA ARG A 425 -15.87 13.12 -2.02
C ARG A 425 -14.44 12.68 -1.84
N MET A 426 -13.53 13.39 -2.48
CA MET A 426 -12.10 13.14 -2.37
C MET A 426 -11.42 14.32 -1.68
N GLN A 427 -10.74 14.06 -0.58
CA GLN A 427 -9.97 15.07 0.16
C GLN A 427 -8.58 14.49 0.44
N TYR A 428 -7.52 15.25 0.16
CA TYR A 428 -6.13 14.75 0.22
C TYR A 428 -5.94 13.42 -0.55
N ARG A 429 -6.64 13.26 -1.68
CA ARG A 429 -6.67 12.02 -2.49
C ARG A 429 -7.16 10.78 -1.76
N ARG A 430 -7.91 10.97 -0.67
CA ARG A 430 -8.60 9.90 0.05
C ARG A 430 -10.10 10.01 -0.20
N TRP A 431 -10.69 8.88 -0.60
CA TRP A 431 -12.13 8.77 -0.74
C TRP A 431 -12.76 8.74 0.65
N GLN A 432 -13.78 9.57 0.82
CA GLN A 432 -14.62 9.58 2.01
C GLN A 432 -16.09 9.78 1.62
N GLY A 433 -16.99 9.29 2.46
CA GLY A 433 -18.43 9.44 2.27
C GLY A 433 -19.17 9.17 3.58
N LYS A 434 -20.46 8.87 3.51
CA LYS A 434 -21.28 8.56 4.68
C LYS A 434 -22.15 7.35 4.46
N TRP A 435 -22.30 6.55 5.51
CA TRP A 435 -23.33 5.54 5.53
C TRP A 435 -24.71 6.21 5.55
N PRO A 436 -25.70 5.65 4.83
CA PRO A 436 -27.07 6.16 4.85
C PRO A 436 -27.65 6.09 6.27
N GLN A 437 -28.46 7.08 6.66
CA GLN A 437 -29.13 7.09 7.97
C GLN A 437 -30.23 6.01 8.09
N GLY A 438 -30.63 5.40 6.97
CA GLY A 438 -31.60 4.30 6.89
C GLY A 438 -31.05 3.10 6.11
N ARG A 439 -31.94 2.16 5.77
CA ARG A 439 -31.59 0.98 4.96
C ARG A 439 -31.59 1.32 3.48
N ALA A 440 -30.55 1.98 2.99
CA ALA A 440 -30.32 2.06 1.55
C ALA A 440 -29.77 0.72 1.06
N ILE A 441 -30.39 0.17 0.02
CA ILE A 441 -30.05 -1.13 -0.57
C ILE A 441 -29.97 -0.92 -2.06
N GLU A 442 -28.81 -1.20 -2.61
CA GLU A 442 -28.53 -1.17 -4.04
C GLU A 442 -28.10 -2.55 -4.52
N VAL A 443 -28.16 -2.75 -5.83
CA VAL A 443 -27.76 -3.99 -6.49
C VAL A 443 -26.73 -3.67 -7.57
N ALA A 444 -25.70 -4.50 -7.67
CA ALA A 444 -24.76 -4.44 -8.78
C ALA A 444 -24.38 -5.85 -9.24
N ARG A 445 -23.91 -5.96 -10.48
CA ARG A 445 -23.33 -7.20 -11.00
C ARG A 445 -22.03 -7.52 -10.26
N VAL A 446 -21.78 -8.77 -9.93
CA VAL A 446 -20.52 -9.19 -9.28
C VAL A 446 -19.30 -8.87 -10.15
N SER A 447 -19.46 -8.87 -11.47
CA SER A 447 -18.42 -8.47 -12.43
C SER A 447 -17.91 -7.04 -12.19
N SER A 448 -18.73 -6.13 -11.66
CA SER A 448 -18.36 -4.73 -11.40
C SER A 448 -17.42 -4.55 -10.21
N ILE A 449 -17.35 -5.53 -9.30
CA ILE A 449 -16.49 -5.46 -8.10
C ILE A 449 -15.03 -5.50 -8.51
N LEU A 450 -14.27 -4.47 -8.13
CA LEU A 450 -12.86 -4.30 -8.46
C LEU A 450 -11.95 -4.86 -7.37
N ALA A 451 -12.23 -4.53 -6.11
CA ALA A 451 -11.37 -4.89 -4.99
C ALA A 451 -12.12 -4.91 -3.66
N ILE A 452 -11.59 -5.68 -2.71
CA ILE A 452 -11.92 -5.51 -1.29
C ILE A 452 -11.24 -4.24 -0.75
N VAL A 453 -11.91 -3.52 0.14
CA VAL A 453 -11.36 -2.35 0.84
C VAL A 453 -11.53 -2.49 2.34
N GLY A 454 -10.68 -1.84 3.11
CA GLY A 454 -10.97 -1.52 4.50
C GLY A 454 -11.74 -0.21 4.60
N ILE A 455 -12.27 0.05 5.79
CA ILE A 455 -12.86 1.36 6.11
C ILE A 455 -12.37 1.85 7.47
N LEU A 456 -12.47 3.15 7.67
CA LEU A 456 -12.38 3.79 8.98
C LEU A 456 -13.60 4.69 9.14
N THR A 457 -14.38 4.52 10.21
CA THR A 457 -15.45 5.48 10.54
C THR A 457 -14.93 6.51 11.53
N GLY A 458 -14.95 7.77 11.12
CA GLY A 458 -14.48 8.89 11.92
C GLY A 458 -15.26 9.04 13.23
N PRO A 459 -14.59 9.19 14.38
CA PRO A 459 -15.28 9.32 15.66
C PRO A 459 -16.08 10.62 15.78
N ARG A 460 -15.65 11.71 15.13
CA ARG A 460 -16.23 13.05 15.25
C ARG A 460 -17.17 13.38 14.09
N LEU A 461 -16.68 13.35 12.86
CA LEU A 461 -17.47 13.76 11.68
C LEU A 461 -18.44 12.67 11.22
N LYS A 462 -18.22 11.42 11.67
CA LYS A 462 -18.92 10.21 11.20
C LYS A 462 -18.75 9.93 9.70
N ASP A 463 -17.77 10.57 9.07
CA ASP A 463 -17.35 10.25 7.72
C ASP A 463 -16.70 8.86 7.70
N VAL A 464 -16.87 8.15 6.59
CA VAL A 464 -16.29 6.84 6.34
C VAL A 464 -15.18 7.01 5.33
N TYR A 465 -13.96 6.73 5.74
CA TYR A 465 -12.75 6.81 4.92
C TYR A 465 -12.43 5.44 4.33
N ILE A 466 -12.14 5.40 3.03
CA ILE A 466 -11.82 4.15 2.32
C ILE A 466 -10.32 3.83 2.43
N LEU A 467 -10.01 2.61 2.83
CA LEU A 467 -8.65 2.10 2.98
C LEU A 467 -8.37 1.08 1.86
N ARG A 468 -7.70 1.51 0.79
CA ARG A 468 -7.30 0.60 -0.32
C ARG A 468 -6.00 -0.12 0.01
N LYS A 469 -5.87 -1.40 -0.35
CA LYS A 469 -4.62 -2.14 -0.14
C LYS A 469 -3.49 -1.46 -0.90
N HIS A 470 -2.46 -1.02 -0.19
CA HIS A 470 -1.29 -0.45 -0.85
C HIS A 470 -0.48 -1.56 -1.54
N PRO A 471 -0.18 -1.46 -2.85
CA PRO A 471 0.52 -2.51 -3.58
C PRO A 471 1.89 -2.90 -3.02
N GLY A 472 2.55 -2.00 -2.29
CA GLY A 472 3.81 -2.30 -1.59
C GLY A 472 3.71 -3.45 -0.59
N LEU A 473 2.53 -3.70 0.00
CA LEU A 473 2.33 -4.82 0.94
C LEU A 473 2.49 -6.18 0.25
N ASN A 474 2.23 -6.26 -1.06
CA ASN A 474 2.42 -7.50 -1.82
C ASN A 474 3.90 -7.89 -1.96
N LEU A 475 4.85 -7.04 -1.55
CA LEU A 475 6.29 -7.35 -1.50
C LEU A 475 6.78 -7.86 -0.14
N LEU A 476 5.97 -7.74 0.90
CA LEU A 476 6.27 -8.31 2.21
C LEU A 476 5.88 -9.79 2.23
N SER A 477 6.69 -10.64 2.84
CA SER A 477 6.31 -12.02 3.20
C SER A 477 5.15 -12.01 4.21
N ASP A 478 4.51 -13.15 4.42
CA ASP A 478 3.43 -13.27 5.41
C ASP A 478 3.91 -12.86 6.81
N VAL A 479 5.12 -13.26 7.19
CA VAL A 479 5.75 -12.88 8.46
C VAL A 479 5.97 -11.37 8.56
N GLU A 480 6.46 -10.75 7.49
CA GLU A 480 6.68 -9.30 7.42
C GLU A 480 5.36 -8.52 7.37
N CYS A 481 4.30 -9.08 6.81
CA CYS A 481 2.94 -8.58 6.92
C CYS A 481 2.35 -8.79 8.31
N GLY A 482 2.96 -9.62 9.17
CA GLY A 482 2.42 -9.99 10.48
C GLY A 482 1.26 -10.98 10.41
N LEU A 483 1.11 -11.72 9.31
CA LEU A 483 0.13 -12.77 9.11
C LEU A 483 0.64 -14.09 9.71
N THR A 484 -0.22 -14.83 10.40
CA THR A 484 0.09 -16.18 10.90
C THR A 484 -0.35 -17.25 9.90
N SER A 485 0.18 -18.47 10.01
CA SER A 485 -0.17 -19.62 9.16
C SER A 485 -1.66 -19.99 9.13
N ASP A 486 -2.43 -19.51 10.12
CA ASP A 486 -3.87 -19.76 10.24
C ASP A 486 -4.71 -18.66 9.54
N GLU A 487 -4.12 -17.47 9.29
CA GLU A 487 -4.73 -16.37 8.54
C GLU A 487 -4.46 -16.48 7.03
N VAL A 488 -3.46 -17.28 6.67
CA VAL A 488 -3.17 -17.74 5.31
C VAL A 488 -4.01 -19.01 5.12
N ASP A 489 -5.20 -18.91 4.52
CA ASP A 489 -6.03 -20.09 4.20
C ASP A 489 -5.13 -21.27 3.73
N GLN A 490 -5.14 -22.38 4.46
CA GLN A 490 -4.38 -23.62 4.19
C GLN A 490 -4.85 -24.34 2.90
N GLU A 491 -5.01 -23.63 1.78
CA GLU A 491 -5.55 -24.19 0.53
C GLU A 491 -4.53 -24.32 -0.60
N VAL A 492 -3.28 -23.85 -0.46
CA VAL A 492 -2.25 -24.06 -1.50
C VAL A 492 -1.63 -25.47 -1.43
N LEU A 493 -1.76 -26.18 -0.30
CA LEU A 493 -1.24 -27.55 -0.13
C LEU A 493 -2.21 -28.66 -0.54
N ASN A 494 -3.52 -28.38 -0.64
CA ASN A 494 -4.52 -29.38 -1.05
C ASN A 494 -4.75 -29.41 -2.58
N ASP A 495 -4.34 -28.37 -3.32
CA ASP A 495 -4.46 -28.30 -4.79
C ASP A 495 -3.39 -29.16 -5.54
N MET A 496 -2.40 -29.74 -4.85
CA MET A 496 -1.49 -30.75 -5.44
C MET A 496 -1.81 -32.18 -5.01
N ALA A 497 -2.81 -32.39 -4.15
CA ALA A 497 -3.18 -33.70 -3.62
C ALA A 497 -4.48 -34.25 -4.20
N THR A 498 -5.11 -33.55 -5.14
CA THR A 498 -6.34 -34.01 -5.82
C THR A 498 -6.19 -34.19 -7.34
N ASP A 499 -4.99 -34.01 -7.89
CA ASP A 499 -4.63 -34.42 -9.26
C ASP A 499 -3.46 -35.43 -9.27
N ILE A 500 -3.64 -36.54 -8.54
CA ILE A 500 -3.00 -37.85 -8.83
C ILE A 500 -4.07 -38.92 -8.83
#